data_AF-A0A969AH42-F1
#
_entry.id   AF-A0A969AH42-F1
#
_cell.length_a   1.000
_cell.length_b   1.000
_cell.length_c   1.000
_cell.angle_alpha   90.00
_cell.angle_beta   90.00
_cell.angle_gamma   90.00
#
_symmetry.space_group_name_H-M   'P 1'
#
loop_
_entity.id
_entity.type
_entity.pdbx_description
1 polymer ?
#
loop_
_entity_poly.entity_id
_entity_poly.type
_entity_poly.pdbx_seq_one_letter_code
_entity_poly.pdbx_strand_id
1 'polypeptide(L)'
;MVNYSAKLEKCSHNSCLLLTSREKPKNIQRFDKIKPVRFLELRGLDYVEGRKIFNAIGDFYADNDEWKSLIEFYDGNPLALELAAHHINEVFCGNISQFLIYGKQVFGDIRELLDWHFQRLSGNEQEVIFWLAINQEAVTLSELTEDILSEDTKEQVIITLQSLKNRIPLEISEIQGELSFGLQPVLVEYTINKLIEHICEEIKSSEISLLNQYALLKASAKSYERETQIRLIVKPIIQKLITKFESQDNFIIQLNKIISKLRTEFYLKPGYAGGNIINLLYHLQVNLKGIIFLI
;
A
#
# COMPACT_ATOMS: atom_id res chain seq x y z
N MET A 1 -20.21 15.19 18.39
CA MET A 1 -19.76 14.21 19.40
C MET A 1 -18.57 14.67 20.26
N VAL A 2 -17.65 15.50 19.76
CA VAL A 2 -16.39 15.88 20.45
C VAL A 2 -16.56 16.46 21.88
N ASN A 3 -17.64 17.21 22.14
CA ASN A 3 -17.90 17.81 23.46
C ASN A 3 -18.59 16.89 24.48
N TYR A 4 -19.14 15.74 24.07
CA TYR A 4 -19.84 14.82 24.98
C TYR A 4 -18.86 13.91 25.75
N SER A 5 -17.82 13.43 25.08
CA SER A 5 -16.83 12.51 25.65
C SER A 5 -16.02 13.12 26.82
N ALA A 6 -15.66 14.41 26.73
CA ALA A 6 -14.93 15.09 27.81
C ALA A 6 -15.81 15.40 29.04
N LYS A 7 -17.14 15.40 28.87
CA LYS A 7 -18.11 15.62 29.95
C LYS A 7 -18.34 14.34 30.75
N LEU A 8 -18.42 13.19 30.07
CA LEU A 8 -18.55 11.88 30.71
C LEU A 8 -17.29 11.47 31.50
N GLU A 9 -16.12 11.96 31.10
CA GLU A 9 -14.86 11.81 31.86
C GLU A 9 -14.92 12.48 33.24
N LYS A 10 -15.58 13.65 33.34
CA LYS A 10 -15.54 14.52 34.53
C LYS A 10 -16.74 14.34 35.47
N CYS A 11 -17.81 13.72 35.00
CA CYS A 11 -19.04 13.57 35.75
C CYS A 11 -19.12 12.16 36.36
N SER A 12 -19.24 12.08 37.69
CA SER A 12 -19.58 10.82 38.34
C SER A 12 -20.93 10.31 37.85
N HIS A 13 -20.95 9.13 37.26
CA HIS A 13 -22.17 8.46 36.80
C HIS A 13 -22.08 6.94 37.02
N ASN A 14 -23.22 6.28 37.21
CA ASN A 14 -23.31 4.82 37.35
C ASN A 14 -23.62 4.11 36.02
N SER A 15 -23.60 4.84 34.90
CA SER A 15 -23.80 4.31 33.55
C SER A 15 -22.49 3.84 32.92
N CYS A 16 -22.56 3.00 31.89
CA CYS A 16 -21.42 2.61 31.04
C CYS A 16 -21.66 3.13 29.61
N LEU A 17 -20.61 3.65 28.97
CA LEU A 17 -20.64 4.05 27.56
C LEU A 17 -19.70 3.13 26.76
N LEU A 18 -20.23 2.45 25.76
CA LEU A 18 -19.44 1.74 24.76
C LEU A 18 -19.34 2.60 23.50
N LEU A 19 -18.11 2.90 23.08
CA LEU A 19 -17.82 3.63 21.85
C LEU A 19 -17.09 2.70 20.88
N THR A 20 -17.64 2.54 19.68
CA THR A 20 -16.95 1.89 18.56
C THR A 20 -16.34 2.97 17.67
N SER A 21 -15.06 2.87 17.36
CA SER A 21 -14.36 3.82 16.49
C SER A 21 -13.28 3.10 15.70
N ARG A 22 -13.01 3.58 14.48
CA ARG A 22 -11.88 3.13 13.65
C ARG A 22 -10.57 3.80 14.08
N GLU A 23 -10.67 5.05 14.53
CA GLU A 23 -9.52 5.84 15.00
C GLU A 23 -9.61 5.99 16.52
N LYS A 24 -8.48 5.85 17.23
CA LYS A 24 -8.47 6.07 18.68
C LYS A 24 -8.76 7.56 18.97
N PRO A 25 -9.82 7.92 19.71
CA PRO A 25 -10.16 9.33 19.87
C PRO A 25 -9.12 10.04 20.75
N LYS A 26 -8.41 11.01 20.15
CA LYS A 26 -7.24 11.69 20.75
C LYS A 26 -7.53 12.29 22.13
N ASN A 27 -8.74 12.81 22.33
CA ASN A 27 -9.15 13.46 23.57
C ASN A 27 -9.26 12.51 24.78
N ILE A 28 -9.56 11.22 24.54
CA ILE A 28 -9.65 10.21 25.61
C ILE A 28 -8.45 9.25 25.63
N GLN A 29 -7.61 9.25 24.59
CA GLN A 29 -6.43 8.39 24.48
C GLN A 29 -5.47 8.53 25.67
N ARG A 30 -5.31 9.74 26.21
CA ARG A 30 -4.46 10.01 27.39
C ARG A 30 -4.92 9.31 28.67
N PHE A 31 -6.16 8.81 28.70
CA PHE A 31 -6.72 8.08 29.84
C PHE A 31 -6.71 6.57 29.64
N ASP A 32 -6.07 6.07 28.58
CA ASP A 32 -5.95 4.65 28.38
C ASP A 32 -5.35 3.97 29.61
N LYS A 33 -6.02 2.92 30.09
CA LYS A 33 -5.71 2.16 31.32
C LYS A 33 -5.87 2.94 32.63
N ILE A 34 -6.16 4.25 32.62
CA ILE A 34 -6.55 5.03 33.80
C ILE A 34 -8.03 4.78 34.07
N LYS A 35 -8.39 4.21 35.24
CA LYS A 35 -9.81 4.05 35.61
C LYS A 35 -10.49 5.43 35.58
N PRO A 36 -11.66 5.60 34.93
CA PRO A 36 -12.59 4.57 34.45
C PRO A 36 -12.50 4.20 32.95
N VAL A 37 -11.49 4.67 32.20
CA VAL A 37 -11.42 4.50 30.73
C VAL A 37 -10.67 3.21 30.35
N ARG A 38 -11.18 2.49 29.35
CA ARG A 38 -10.63 1.25 28.79
C ARG A 38 -10.72 1.27 27.26
N PHE A 39 -9.70 0.71 26.60
CA PHE A 39 -9.68 0.51 25.17
C PHE A 39 -9.52 -0.99 24.87
N LEU A 40 -10.32 -1.48 23.93
CA LEU A 40 -10.21 -2.82 23.37
C LEU A 40 -9.93 -2.67 21.87
N GLU A 41 -8.75 -3.09 21.44
CA GLU A 41 -8.39 -3.15 20.04
C GLU A 41 -8.93 -4.45 19.44
N LEU A 42 -9.71 -4.33 18.36
CA LEU A 42 -10.22 -5.49 17.64
C LEU A 42 -9.21 -5.86 16.55
N ARG A 43 -8.81 -7.12 16.53
CA ARG A 43 -7.92 -7.70 15.51
C ARG A 43 -8.72 -8.47 14.47
N GLY A 44 -8.05 -8.81 13.37
CA GLY A 44 -8.54 -9.75 12.39
C GLY A 44 -8.96 -11.09 12.98
N LEU A 45 -9.89 -11.76 12.30
CA LEU A 45 -10.29 -13.12 12.62
C LEU A 45 -9.15 -14.10 12.32
N ASP A 46 -9.05 -15.15 13.13
CA ASP A 46 -8.16 -16.25 12.80
C ASP A 46 -8.71 -17.08 11.63
N TYR A 47 -7.90 -18.04 11.17
CA TYR A 47 -8.26 -18.98 10.10
C TYR A 47 -9.60 -19.67 10.33
N VAL A 48 -9.90 -20.10 11.56
CA VAL A 48 -11.11 -20.89 11.86
C VAL A 48 -12.34 -20.00 11.81
N GLU A 49 -12.29 -18.84 12.45
CA GLU A 49 -13.40 -17.88 12.46
C GLU A 49 -13.60 -17.23 11.09
N GLY A 50 -12.53 -16.95 10.34
CA GLY A 50 -12.60 -16.44 8.97
C GLY A 50 -13.34 -17.37 8.02
N ARG A 51 -13.11 -18.69 8.12
CA ARG A 51 -13.84 -19.69 7.33
C ARG A 51 -15.33 -19.76 7.67
N LYS A 52 -15.74 -19.41 8.90
CA LYS A 52 -17.16 -19.38 9.26
C LYS A 52 -17.94 -18.32 8.50
N ILE A 53 -17.31 -17.20 8.12
CA ILE A 53 -17.95 -16.19 7.27
C ILE A 53 -18.33 -16.81 5.92
N PHE A 54 -17.38 -17.51 5.29
CA PHE A 54 -17.61 -18.19 4.01
C PHE A 54 -18.71 -19.26 4.13
N ASN A 55 -18.63 -20.12 5.14
CA ASN A 55 -19.63 -21.19 5.34
C ASN A 55 -21.06 -20.65 5.56
N ALA A 56 -21.22 -19.40 6.00
CA ALA A 56 -22.53 -18.77 6.14
C ALA A 56 -23.09 -18.27 4.79
N ILE A 57 -22.25 -18.10 3.77
CA ILE A 57 -22.58 -17.52 2.46
C ILE A 57 -22.79 -18.61 1.39
N GLY A 58 -21.99 -19.67 1.41
CA GLY A 58 -22.07 -20.72 0.40
C GLY A 58 -21.06 -21.86 0.61
N ASP A 59 -21.01 -22.76 -0.37
CA ASP A 59 -20.04 -23.85 -0.41
C ASP A 59 -18.79 -23.42 -1.19
N PHE A 60 -17.62 -23.65 -0.60
CA PHE A 60 -16.34 -23.22 -1.16
C PHE A 60 -15.33 -24.36 -1.20
N TYR A 61 -14.49 -24.36 -2.24
CA TYR A 61 -13.52 -25.41 -2.53
C TYR A 61 -12.11 -24.83 -2.63
N ALA A 62 -11.22 -25.31 -1.77
CA ALA A 62 -9.79 -25.03 -1.73
C ALA A 62 -9.10 -26.04 -0.80
N ASP A 63 -7.79 -26.19 -0.96
CA ASP A 63 -6.98 -26.85 0.07
C ASP A 63 -6.71 -25.93 1.28
N ASN A 64 -6.08 -26.47 2.32
CA ASN A 64 -5.84 -25.71 3.55
C ASN A 64 -4.85 -24.55 3.37
N ASP A 65 -3.88 -24.67 2.47
CA ASP A 65 -2.87 -23.64 2.23
C ASP A 65 -3.48 -22.48 1.44
N GLU A 66 -4.34 -22.77 0.47
CA GLU A 66 -5.14 -21.79 -0.27
C GLU A 66 -6.09 -21.03 0.64
N TRP A 67 -6.80 -21.74 1.54
CA TRP A 67 -7.63 -21.08 2.55
C TRP A 67 -6.81 -20.17 3.45
N LYS A 68 -5.65 -20.64 3.91
CA LYS A 68 -4.77 -19.85 4.77
C LYS A 68 -4.28 -18.60 4.05
N SER A 69 -3.83 -18.74 2.81
CA SER A 69 -3.41 -17.62 1.96
C SER A 69 -4.52 -16.59 1.77
N LEU A 70 -5.76 -17.04 1.54
CA LEU A 70 -6.91 -16.14 1.38
C LEU A 70 -7.20 -15.36 2.68
N ILE A 71 -7.26 -16.03 3.83
CA ILE A 71 -7.55 -15.37 5.11
C ILE A 71 -6.41 -14.41 5.52
N GLU A 72 -5.16 -14.83 5.35
CA GLU A 72 -3.97 -14.02 5.67
C GLU A 72 -3.86 -12.80 4.75
N PHE A 73 -4.23 -12.91 3.47
CA PHE A 73 -4.20 -11.78 2.54
C PHE A 73 -5.08 -10.61 3.04
N TYR A 74 -6.26 -10.93 3.56
CA TYR A 74 -7.20 -9.95 4.12
C TYR A 74 -7.00 -9.68 5.61
N ASP A 75 -5.93 -10.21 6.22
CA ASP A 75 -5.65 -10.15 7.67
C ASP A 75 -6.90 -10.46 8.53
N GLY A 76 -7.69 -11.45 8.13
CA GLY A 76 -8.90 -11.83 8.86
C GLY A 76 -9.98 -10.75 8.95
N ASN A 77 -9.92 -9.68 8.14
CA ASN A 77 -10.89 -8.59 8.20
C ASN A 77 -12.30 -9.09 7.82
N PRO A 78 -13.28 -9.06 8.74
CA PRO A 78 -14.59 -9.67 8.49
C PRO A 78 -15.30 -9.14 7.25
N LEU A 79 -15.26 -7.82 7.03
CA LEU A 79 -15.91 -7.19 5.88
C LEU A 79 -15.21 -7.56 4.58
N ALA A 80 -13.88 -7.55 4.55
CA ALA A 80 -13.12 -7.93 3.35
C ALA A 80 -13.34 -9.41 3.00
N LEU A 81 -13.38 -10.28 4.01
CA LEU A 81 -13.67 -11.70 3.85
C LEU A 81 -15.09 -11.95 3.34
N GLU A 82 -16.09 -11.22 3.86
CA GLU A 82 -17.47 -11.30 3.40
C GLU A 82 -17.60 -10.86 1.93
N LEU A 83 -17.01 -9.73 1.56
CA LEU A 83 -16.97 -9.26 0.17
C LEU A 83 -16.27 -10.28 -0.74
N ALA A 84 -15.13 -10.82 -0.33
CA ALA A 84 -14.41 -11.84 -1.08
C ALA A 84 -15.24 -13.11 -1.25
N ALA A 85 -15.93 -13.57 -0.20
CA ALA A 85 -16.79 -14.74 -0.24
C ALA A 85 -17.93 -14.56 -1.26
N HIS A 86 -18.62 -13.42 -1.25
CA HIS A 86 -19.64 -13.11 -2.25
C HIS A 86 -19.06 -13.11 -3.67
N HIS A 87 -17.94 -12.42 -3.89
CA HIS A 87 -17.31 -12.35 -5.20
C HIS A 87 -16.86 -13.72 -5.72
N ILE A 88 -16.23 -14.53 -4.87
CA ILE A 88 -15.77 -15.88 -5.21
C ILE A 88 -16.96 -16.80 -5.52
N ASN A 89 -18.03 -16.71 -4.74
CA ASN A 89 -19.24 -17.51 -4.98
C ASN A 89 -19.89 -17.14 -6.33
N GLU A 90 -20.01 -15.86 -6.62
CA GLU A 90 -20.69 -15.37 -7.84
C GLU A 90 -19.87 -15.56 -9.12
N VAL A 91 -18.56 -15.26 -9.07
CA VAL A 91 -17.70 -15.22 -10.28
C VAL A 91 -16.96 -16.53 -10.49
N PHE A 92 -16.58 -17.21 -9.40
CA PHE A 92 -15.77 -18.43 -9.43
C PHE A 92 -16.54 -19.66 -8.95
N CYS A 93 -17.85 -19.56 -8.74
CA CYS A 93 -18.72 -20.66 -8.29
C CYS A 93 -18.17 -21.35 -7.02
N GLY A 94 -17.64 -20.56 -6.09
CA GLY A 94 -17.08 -21.06 -4.83
C GLY A 94 -15.65 -21.63 -4.94
N ASN A 95 -15.03 -21.61 -6.13
CA ASN A 95 -13.68 -22.13 -6.32
C ASN A 95 -12.61 -21.10 -5.93
N ILE A 96 -12.05 -21.25 -4.73
CA ILE A 96 -11.02 -20.35 -4.19
C ILE A 96 -9.71 -20.52 -4.95
N SER A 97 -9.34 -21.74 -5.34
CA SER A 97 -8.12 -22.01 -6.11
C SER A 97 -8.08 -21.20 -7.41
N GLN A 98 -9.19 -21.18 -8.16
CA GLN A 98 -9.30 -20.37 -9.39
C GLN A 98 -9.25 -18.87 -9.10
N PHE A 99 -9.87 -18.41 -8.02
CA PHE A 99 -9.79 -17.01 -7.62
C PHE A 99 -8.35 -16.59 -7.28
N LEU A 100 -7.59 -17.42 -6.56
CA LEU A 100 -6.19 -17.11 -6.22
C LEU A 100 -5.27 -17.09 -7.46
N ILE A 101 -5.57 -17.90 -8.48
CA ILE A 101 -4.75 -18.00 -9.71
C ILE A 101 -5.11 -16.89 -10.72
N TYR A 102 -6.41 -16.68 -10.96
CA TYR A 102 -6.90 -15.84 -12.06
C TYR A 102 -7.61 -14.57 -11.61
N GLY A 103 -8.05 -14.53 -10.36
CA GLY A 103 -8.77 -13.40 -9.78
C GLY A 103 -7.84 -12.26 -9.41
N LYS A 104 -8.44 -11.09 -9.19
CA LYS A 104 -7.79 -9.96 -8.53
C LYS A 104 -8.27 -9.94 -7.09
N GLN A 105 -7.34 -9.99 -6.16
CA GLN A 105 -7.68 -10.00 -4.74
C GLN A 105 -8.16 -8.62 -4.28
N VAL A 106 -7.62 -7.54 -4.88
CA VAL A 106 -8.21 -6.19 -4.78
C VAL A 106 -9.17 -5.92 -5.95
N PHE A 107 -10.36 -6.51 -5.89
CA PHE A 107 -11.46 -6.30 -6.86
C PHE A 107 -12.33 -5.09 -6.49
N GLY A 108 -13.38 -4.81 -7.27
CA GLY A 108 -14.18 -3.57 -7.23
C GLY A 108 -14.58 -3.08 -5.83
N ASP A 109 -15.30 -3.90 -5.06
CA ASP A 109 -15.83 -3.50 -3.75
C ASP A 109 -14.71 -3.28 -2.72
N ILE A 110 -13.69 -4.14 -2.71
CA ILE A 110 -12.50 -3.99 -1.87
C ILE A 110 -11.75 -2.71 -2.24
N ARG A 111 -11.62 -2.44 -3.54
CA ARG A 111 -10.96 -1.25 -4.04
C ARG A 111 -11.71 0.02 -3.64
N GLU A 112 -13.03 0.05 -3.74
CA GLU A 112 -13.84 1.20 -3.33
C GLU A 112 -13.68 1.50 -1.83
N LEU A 113 -13.70 0.45 -1.01
CA LEU A 113 -13.44 0.57 0.43
C LEU A 113 -12.06 1.20 0.70
N LEU A 114 -11.01 0.69 0.06
CA LEU A 114 -9.64 1.15 0.25
C LEU A 114 -9.41 2.55 -0.34
N ASP A 115 -10.09 2.89 -1.45
CA ASP A 115 -10.10 4.22 -2.05
C ASP A 115 -10.59 5.27 -1.04
N TRP A 116 -11.69 4.98 -0.34
CA TRP A 116 -12.22 5.85 0.70
C TRP A 116 -11.21 6.08 1.84
N HIS A 117 -10.50 5.02 2.26
CA HIS A 117 -9.47 5.12 3.30
C HIS A 117 -8.26 5.94 2.85
N PHE A 118 -7.77 5.68 1.63
CA PHE A 118 -6.60 6.35 1.07
C PHE A 118 -6.81 7.84 0.84
N GLN A 119 -7.99 8.24 0.35
CA GLN A 119 -8.33 9.65 0.08
C GLN A 119 -8.36 10.52 1.34
N ARG A 120 -8.48 9.93 2.54
CA ARG A 120 -8.48 10.64 3.82
C ARG A 120 -7.08 10.88 4.38
N LEU A 121 -6.06 10.26 3.78
CA LEU A 121 -4.67 10.42 4.16
C LEU A 121 -4.14 11.79 3.70
N SER A 122 -3.28 12.41 4.50
CA SER A 122 -2.52 13.60 4.10
C SER A 122 -1.49 13.27 3.02
N GLY A 123 -0.90 14.28 2.38
CA GLY A 123 0.18 14.08 1.41
C GLY A 123 1.36 13.29 1.99
N ASN A 124 1.81 13.63 3.20
CA ASN A 124 2.91 12.94 3.88
C ASN A 124 2.52 11.50 4.25
N GLU A 125 1.27 11.26 4.68
CA GLU A 125 0.75 9.92 4.95
C GLU A 125 0.69 9.06 3.68
N GLN A 126 0.29 9.64 2.54
CA GLN A 126 0.31 8.98 1.24
C GLN A 126 1.74 8.72 0.75
N GLU A 127 2.69 9.62 1.03
CA GLU A 127 4.09 9.38 0.69
C GLU A 127 4.67 8.20 1.46
N VAL A 128 4.43 8.15 2.78
CA VAL A 128 4.89 7.04 3.62
C VAL A 128 4.23 5.72 3.21
N ILE A 129 2.92 5.69 2.93
CA ILE A 129 2.25 4.43 2.56
C ILE A 129 2.78 3.88 1.21
N PHE A 130 3.10 4.74 0.25
CA PHE A 130 3.74 4.30 -1.00
C PHE A 130 5.12 3.70 -0.74
N TRP A 131 5.94 4.32 0.11
CA TRP A 131 7.26 3.76 0.46
C TRP A 131 7.16 2.43 1.19
N LEU A 132 6.24 2.28 2.16
CA LEU A 132 6.02 1.01 2.83
C LEU A 132 5.59 -0.08 1.83
N ALA A 133 4.72 0.25 0.86
CA ALA A 133 4.30 -0.70 -0.17
C ALA A 133 5.43 -1.08 -1.13
N ILE A 134 6.26 -0.12 -1.57
CA ILE A 134 7.39 -0.36 -2.48
C ILE A 134 8.43 -1.29 -1.87
N ASN A 135 8.65 -1.17 -0.56
CA ASN A 135 9.62 -2.00 0.15
C ASN A 135 9.17 -3.46 0.30
N GLN A 136 7.87 -3.77 0.14
CA GLN A 136 7.26 -5.11 0.17
C GLN A 136 7.35 -5.85 1.52
N GLU A 137 8.38 -5.60 2.30
CA GLU A 137 8.59 -6.11 3.65
C GLU A 137 8.59 -4.96 4.67
N ALA A 138 8.54 -5.32 5.96
CA ALA A 138 8.66 -4.34 7.02
C ALA A 138 10.03 -3.65 6.96
N VAL A 139 10.04 -2.33 7.02
CA VAL A 139 11.25 -1.50 6.94
C VAL A 139 11.51 -0.75 8.23
N THR A 140 12.78 -0.57 8.55
CA THR A 140 13.14 0.23 9.72
C THR A 140 12.94 1.72 9.49
N LEU A 141 12.96 2.51 10.57
CA LEU A 141 12.84 3.96 10.45
C LEU A 141 14.01 4.56 9.67
N SER A 142 15.23 4.04 9.87
CA SER A 142 16.40 4.46 9.12
C SER A 142 16.23 4.20 7.63
N GLU A 143 15.84 2.98 7.24
CA GLU A 143 15.65 2.59 5.84
C GLU A 143 14.57 3.43 5.15
N LEU A 144 13.44 3.65 5.83
CA LEU A 144 12.35 4.49 5.31
C LEU A 144 12.78 5.95 5.13
N THR A 145 13.60 6.48 6.05
CA THR A 145 14.08 7.87 5.99
C THR A 145 15.10 8.07 4.85
N GLU A 146 15.91 7.05 4.55
CA GLU A 146 16.85 7.06 3.43
C GLU A 146 16.15 7.05 2.06
N ASP A 147 14.99 6.40 1.96
CA ASP A 147 14.18 6.36 0.74
C ASP A 147 13.49 7.70 0.43
N ILE A 148 13.11 8.46 1.46
CA ILE A 148 12.39 9.72 1.29
C ILE A 148 13.33 10.81 0.77
N LEU A 149 12.92 11.54 -0.27
CA LEU A 149 13.75 12.63 -0.84
C LEU A 149 13.54 13.97 -0.11
N SER A 150 12.31 14.25 0.31
CA SER A 150 11.92 15.52 0.93
C SER A 150 12.43 15.61 2.37
N GLU A 151 13.29 16.60 2.66
CA GLU A 151 13.79 16.83 4.02
C GLU A 151 12.65 17.16 5.00
N ASP A 152 11.61 17.91 4.57
CA ASP A 152 10.43 18.17 5.41
C ASP A 152 9.69 16.87 5.75
N THR A 153 9.56 15.98 4.78
CA THR A 153 8.94 14.67 5.02
C THR A 153 9.81 13.84 5.98
N LYS A 154 11.14 13.83 5.79
CA LYS A 154 12.10 13.13 6.68
C LYS A 154 11.96 13.57 8.14
N GLU A 155 11.95 14.88 8.39
CA GLU A 155 11.78 15.44 9.73
C GLU A 155 10.45 15.03 10.38
N GLN A 156 9.41 14.83 9.56
CA GLN A 156 8.08 14.48 10.02
C GLN A 156 7.77 12.97 10.01
N VAL A 157 8.66 12.08 9.56
CA VAL A 157 8.36 10.64 9.37
C VAL A 157 7.76 10.01 10.62
N ILE A 158 8.33 10.28 11.79
CA ILE A 158 7.84 9.70 13.06
C ILE A 158 6.41 10.16 13.36
N ILE A 159 6.12 11.46 13.18
CA ILE A 159 4.79 12.02 13.42
C ILE A 159 3.79 11.48 12.38
N THR A 160 4.23 11.35 11.13
CA THR A 160 3.45 10.78 10.03
C THR A 160 3.10 9.31 10.31
N LEU A 161 4.06 8.48 10.72
CA LEU A 161 3.82 7.09 11.11
C LEU A 161 2.87 6.97 12.30
N GLN A 162 3.01 7.85 13.31
CA GLN A 162 2.07 7.90 14.44
C GLN A 162 0.65 8.25 13.98
N SER A 163 0.50 9.20 13.06
CA SER A 163 -0.80 9.57 12.50
C SER A 163 -1.38 8.44 11.66
N LEU A 164 -0.57 7.84 10.78
CA LEU A 164 -0.93 6.76 9.88
C LEU A 164 -1.41 5.51 10.66
N LYS A 165 -0.70 5.14 11.73
CA LYS A 165 -1.10 4.04 12.63
C LYS A 165 -2.51 4.19 13.21
N ASN A 166 -3.00 5.43 13.36
CA ASN A 166 -4.35 5.67 13.87
C ASN A 166 -5.43 5.58 12.77
N ARG A 167 -5.05 5.57 11.49
CA ARG A 167 -5.95 5.63 10.34
C ARG A 167 -6.03 4.32 9.55
N ILE A 168 -4.90 3.62 9.46
CA ILE A 168 -4.77 2.32 8.80
C ILE A 168 -4.02 1.33 9.71
N PRO A 169 -4.34 0.03 9.62
CA PRO A 169 -3.55 -1.01 10.28
C PRO A 169 -2.12 -1.03 9.72
N LEU A 170 -1.14 -0.83 10.60
CA LEU A 170 0.27 -1.02 10.29
C LEU A 170 0.79 -2.25 11.02
N GLU A 171 1.60 -3.05 10.34
CA GLU A 171 2.35 -4.12 10.96
C GLU A 171 3.59 -3.53 11.62
N ILE A 172 3.76 -3.79 12.91
CA ILE A 172 4.90 -3.27 13.68
C ILE A 172 5.63 -4.45 14.29
N SER A 173 6.90 -4.57 13.95
CA SER A 173 7.79 -5.62 14.43
C SER A 173 9.18 -5.04 14.74
N GLU A 174 10.09 -5.88 15.20
CA GLU A 174 11.46 -5.48 15.54
C GLU A 174 12.43 -6.24 14.62
N ILE A 175 13.29 -5.50 13.91
CA ILE A 175 14.34 -6.03 13.06
C ILE A 175 15.67 -5.51 13.62
N GLN A 176 16.54 -6.44 14.06
CA GLN A 176 17.87 -6.11 14.58
C GLN A 176 17.90 -5.08 15.73
N GLY A 177 16.85 -5.03 16.57
CA GLY A 177 16.75 -4.08 17.67
C GLY A 177 16.12 -2.72 17.30
N GLU A 178 15.75 -2.53 16.03
CA GLU A 178 15.05 -1.35 15.55
C GLU A 178 13.58 -1.66 15.27
N LEU A 179 12.69 -0.70 15.56
CA LEU A 179 11.29 -0.79 15.15
C LEU A 179 11.20 -0.78 13.63
N SER A 180 10.38 -1.68 13.09
CA SER A 180 10.08 -1.79 11.68
C SER A 180 8.58 -1.72 11.42
N PHE A 181 8.23 -1.23 10.25
CA PHE A 181 6.88 -0.89 9.85
C PHE A 181 6.56 -1.55 8.51
N GLY A 182 5.43 -2.24 8.43
CA GLY A 182 4.92 -2.90 7.24
C GLY A 182 3.44 -2.61 7.00
N LEU A 183 2.97 -3.04 5.83
CA LEU A 183 1.56 -3.00 5.45
C LEU A 183 1.04 -4.42 5.31
N GLN A 184 -0.24 -4.60 5.63
CA GLN A 184 -0.95 -5.85 5.37
C GLN A 184 -0.98 -6.16 3.86
N PRO A 185 -1.03 -7.44 3.45
CA PRO A 185 -0.93 -7.82 2.03
C PRO A 185 -1.94 -7.11 1.13
N VAL A 186 -3.21 -7.02 1.55
CA VAL A 186 -4.25 -6.29 0.82
C VAL A 186 -3.93 -4.79 0.62
N LEU A 187 -3.30 -4.16 1.61
CA LEU A 187 -2.88 -2.75 1.53
C LEU A 187 -1.66 -2.57 0.62
N VAL A 188 -0.71 -3.51 0.63
CA VAL A 188 0.41 -3.53 -0.30
C VAL A 188 -0.11 -3.61 -1.74
N GLU A 189 -0.95 -4.61 -2.05
CA GLU A 189 -1.48 -4.79 -3.41
C GLU A 189 -2.26 -3.57 -3.88
N TYR A 190 -3.14 -3.03 -3.04
CA TYR A 190 -3.90 -1.84 -3.37
C TYR A 190 -3.00 -0.63 -3.64
N THR A 191 -2.02 -0.38 -2.76
CA THR A 191 -1.14 0.80 -2.84
C THR A 191 -0.22 0.71 -4.05
N ILE A 192 0.32 -0.47 -4.37
CA ILE A 192 1.12 -0.70 -5.58
C ILE A 192 0.27 -0.50 -6.83
N ASN A 193 -0.96 -1.03 -6.86
CA ASN A 193 -1.87 -0.82 -8.00
C ASN A 193 -2.15 0.67 -8.25
N LYS A 194 -2.37 1.45 -7.18
CA LYS A 194 -2.54 2.91 -7.24
C LYS A 194 -1.30 3.62 -7.74
N LEU A 195 -0.11 3.25 -7.23
CA LEU A 195 1.16 3.80 -7.68
C LEU A 195 1.34 3.59 -9.19
N ILE A 196 1.13 2.36 -9.66
CA ILE A 196 1.25 2.00 -11.08
C ILE A 196 0.29 2.83 -11.93
N GLU A 197 -0.95 3.00 -11.51
CA GLU A 197 -1.93 3.80 -12.25
C GLU A 197 -1.49 5.25 -12.40
N HIS A 198 -1.04 5.89 -11.32
CA HIS A 198 -0.53 7.26 -11.36
C HIS A 198 0.73 7.36 -12.24
N ILE A 199 1.69 6.46 -12.07
CA ILE A 199 2.92 6.43 -12.88
C ILE A 199 2.60 6.26 -14.37
N CYS A 200 1.64 5.39 -14.71
CA CYS A 200 1.23 5.23 -16.10
C CYS A 200 0.63 6.52 -16.68
N GLU A 201 -0.19 7.25 -15.91
CA GLU A 201 -0.75 8.52 -16.36
C GLU A 201 0.32 9.63 -16.43
N GLU A 202 1.26 9.71 -15.49
CA GLU A 202 2.41 10.63 -15.54
C GLU A 202 3.29 10.40 -16.77
N ILE A 203 3.60 9.13 -17.06
CA ILE A 203 4.38 8.78 -18.25
C ILE A 203 3.61 9.17 -19.51
N LYS A 204 2.29 9.01 -19.54
CA LYS A 204 1.46 9.41 -20.68
C LYS A 204 1.43 10.93 -20.87
N SER A 205 1.25 11.70 -19.80
CA SER A 205 1.17 13.17 -19.86
C SER A 205 2.54 13.86 -19.94
N SER A 206 3.62 13.16 -19.60
CA SER A 206 4.95 13.74 -19.33
C SER A 206 4.97 14.69 -18.12
N GLU A 207 3.96 14.68 -17.25
CA GLU A 207 3.94 15.43 -16.00
C GLU A 207 4.54 14.57 -14.89
N ILE A 208 5.80 14.83 -14.55
CA ILE A 208 6.57 13.97 -13.66
C ILE A 208 6.45 14.45 -12.22
N SER A 209 5.92 13.60 -11.35
CA SER A 209 5.85 13.82 -9.90
C SER A 209 6.23 12.55 -9.14
N LEU A 210 5.35 11.56 -9.04
CA LEU A 210 5.59 10.29 -8.37
C LEU A 210 6.72 9.51 -9.05
N LEU A 211 6.86 9.59 -10.38
CA LEU A 211 7.96 8.94 -11.09
C LEU A 211 9.32 9.48 -10.66
N ASN A 212 9.40 10.72 -10.17
CA ASN A 212 10.62 11.26 -9.56
C ASN A 212 10.69 11.05 -8.04
N GLN A 213 9.55 10.94 -7.38
CA GLN A 213 9.48 10.83 -5.93
C GLN A 213 9.80 9.44 -5.40
N TYR A 214 9.46 8.37 -6.11
CA TYR A 214 9.61 6.99 -5.64
C TYR A 214 10.54 6.15 -6.51
N ALA A 215 11.29 5.24 -5.90
CA ALA A 215 12.06 4.23 -6.61
C ALA A 215 11.15 3.06 -6.99
N LEU A 216 10.90 2.83 -8.28
CA LEU A 216 10.14 1.67 -8.76
C LEU A 216 10.91 0.36 -8.58
N LEU A 217 12.24 0.46 -8.52
CA LEU A 217 13.18 -0.63 -8.27
C LEU A 217 14.33 -0.08 -7.44
N LYS A 218 14.46 -0.51 -6.18
CA LYS A 218 15.49 -0.02 -5.26
C LYS A 218 16.84 -0.65 -5.62
N ALA A 219 17.86 0.19 -5.82
CA ALA A 219 19.21 -0.28 -6.13
C ALA A 219 19.86 -1.02 -4.93
N SER A 220 19.52 -0.60 -3.72
CA SER A 220 19.98 -1.16 -2.44
C SER A 220 19.21 -2.38 -1.96
N ALA A 221 18.07 -2.71 -2.58
CA ALA A 221 17.24 -3.83 -2.17
C ALA A 221 17.93 -5.18 -2.41
N LYS A 222 17.59 -6.16 -1.58
CA LYS A 222 18.09 -7.54 -1.70
C LYS A 222 17.63 -8.15 -3.02
N SER A 223 18.33 -9.17 -3.51
CA SER A 223 18.02 -9.77 -4.82
C SER A 223 16.58 -10.26 -4.94
N TYR A 224 16.03 -10.89 -3.89
CA TYR A 224 14.65 -11.38 -3.89
C TYR A 224 13.61 -10.25 -3.83
N GLU A 225 13.89 -9.16 -3.11
CA GLU A 225 13.05 -7.97 -3.04
C GLU A 225 13.00 -7.29 -4.41
N ARG A 226 14.15 -7.19 -5.09
CA ARG A 226 14.24 -6.65 -6.45
C ARG A 226 13.44 -7.47 -7.45
N GLU A 227 13.52 -8.80 -7.40
CA GLU A 227 12.68 -9.67 -8.25
C GLU A 227 11.18 -9.46 -7.98
N THR A 228 10.79 -9.24 -6.73
CA THR A 228 9.42 -8.92 -6.35
C THR A 228 8.98 -7.55 -6.89
N GLN A 229 9.80 -6.50 -6.74
CA GLN A 229 9.54 -5.17 -7.30
C GLN A 229 9.45 -5.21 -8.83
N ILE A 230 10.31 -5.98 -9.49
CA ILE A 230 10.23 -6.18 -10.95
C ILE A 230 8.89 -6.82 -11.34
N ARG A 231 8.50 -7.88 -10.63
CA ARG A 231 7.25 -8.62 -10.90
C ARG A 231 6.00 -7.79 -10.63
N LEU A 232 5.98 -7.04 -9.53
CA LEU A 232 4.78 -6.36 -9.04
C LEU A 232 4.66 -4.90 -9.47
N ILE A 233 5.76 -4.23 -9.83
CA ILE A 233 5.77 -2.80 -10.18
C ILE A 233 6.21 -2.61 -11.63
N VAL A 234 7.43 -3.01 -11.97
CA VAL A 234 8.06 -2.68 -13.27
C VAL A 234 7.35 -3.36 -14.43
N LYS A 235 7.16 -4.69 -14.37
CA LYS A 235 6.50 -5.45 -15.45
C LYS A 235 5.05 -4.99 -15.69
N PRO A 236 4.21 -4.78 -14.66
CA PRO A 236 2.87 -4.23 -14.87
C PRO A 236 2.84 -2.85 -15.53
N ILE A 237 3.76 -1.94 -15.17
CA ILE A 237 3.87 -0.62 -15.83
C ILE A 237 4.18 -0.81 -17.31
N ILE A 238 5.18 -1.64 -17.64
CA ILE A 238 5.56 -1.94 -19.03
C ILE A 238 4.37 -2.50 -19.81
N GLN A 239 3.70 -3.53 -19.28
CA GLN A 239 2.57 -4.17 -19.96
C GLN A 239 1.41 -3.20 -20.20
N LYS A 240 1.03 -2.39 -19.20
CA LYS A 240 -0.02 -1.39 -19.33
C LYS A 240 0.33 -0.33 -20.36
N LEU A 241 1.57 0.15 -20.38
CA LEU A 241 1.98 1.23 -21.27
C LEU A 241 2.22 0.76 -22.71
N ILE A 242 2.77 -0.43 -22.95
CA ILE A 242 2.83 -1.01 -24.29
C ILE A 242 1.42 -1.13 -24.88
N THR A 243 0.46 -1.61 -24.09
CA THR A 243 -0.94 -1.71 -24.53
C THR A 243 -1.52 -0.33 -24.86
N LYS A 244 -1.21 0.69 -24.05
CA LYS A 244 -1.77 2.04 -24.19
C LYS A 244 -1.12 2.89 -25.28
N PHE A 245 0.14 2.61 -25.63
CA PHE A 245 0.87 3.24 -26.74
C PHE A 245 0.84 2.41 -28.04
N GLU A 246 0.14 1.26 -28.02
CA GLU A 246 -0.05 0.33 -29.15
C GLU A 246 1.23 -0.32 -29.69
N SER A 247 2.41 0.11 -29.23
CA SER A 247 3.70 -0.49 -29.58
C SER A 247 4.77 -0.19 -28.53
N GLN A 248 5.77 -1.07 -28.45
CA GLN A 248 6.95 -0.85 -27.64
C GLN A 248 7.77 0.36 -28.11
N ASP A 249 7.87 0.59 -29.42
CA ASP A 249 8.63 1.71 -29.98
C ASP A 249 8.03 3.07 -29.59
N ASN A 250 6.70 3.21 -29.65
CA ASN A 250 6.01 4.42 -29.21
C ASN A 250 6.24 4.69 -27.72
N PHE A 251 6.23 3.64 -26.90
CA PHE A 251 6.54 3.78 -25.49
C PHE A 251 7.99 4.23 -25.26
N ILE A 252 8.96 3.67 -25.99
CA ILE A 252 10.37 4.11 -25.93
C ILE A 252 10.52 5.58 -26.37
N ILE A 253 9.83 6.01 -27.42
CA ILE A 253 9.81 7.42 -27.85
C ILE A 253 9.32 8.32 -26.72
N GLN A 254 8.24 7.92 -26.03
CA GLN A 254 7.72 8.68 -24.89
C GLN A 254 8.71 8.74 -23.73
N LEU A 255 9.38 7.63 -23.39
CA LEU A 255 10.42 7.62 -22.36
C LEU A 255 11.59 8.55 -22.72
N ASN A 256 12.02 8.56 -23.98
CA ASN A 256 13.05 9.48 -24.46
C ASN A 256 12.63 10.95 -24.37
N LYS A 257 11.36 11.26 -24.65
CA LYS A 257 10.82 12.62 -24.45
C LYS A 257 10.89 13.03 -22.97
N ILE A 258 10.57 12.13 -22.06
CA ILE A 258 10.68 12.38 -20.62
C ILE A 258 12.14 12.58 -20.22
N ILE A 259 13.09 11.77 -20.74
CA ILE A 259 14.53 11.96 -20.50
C ILE A 259 14.97 13.35 -20.92
N SER A 260 14.56 13.82 -22.11
CA SER A 260 14.88 15.18 -22.56
C SER A 260 14.33 16.24 -21.60
N LYS A 261 13.09 16.08 -21.11
CA LYS A 261 12.47 16.98 -20.13
C LYS A 261 13.22 16.98 -18.79
N LEU A 262 13.63 15.82 -18.29
CA LEU A 262 14.38 15.70 -17.03
C LEU A 262 15.71 16.45 -17.12
N ARG A 263 16.41 16.38 -18.26
CA ARG A 263 17.68 17.10 -18.47
C ARG A 263 17.53 18.62 -18.48
N THR A 264 16.37 19.15 -18.88
CA THR A 264 16.15 20.60 -18.97
C THR A 264 15.50 21.19 -17.73
N GLU A 265 14.53 20.50 -17.14
CA GLU A 265 13.67 21.04 -16.07
C GLU A 265 14.02 20.50 -14.66
N PHE A 266 14.70 19.36 -14.57
CA PHE A 266 14.97 18.66 -13.30
C PHE A 266 16.46 18.52 -12.98
N TYR A 267 17.35 19.18 -13.72
CA TYR A 267 18.81 18.99 -13.61
C TYR A 267 19.43 19.31 -12.23
N LEU A 268 18.73 20.04 -11.35
CA LEU A 268 19.15 20.33 -9.97
C LEU A 268 18.30 19.61 -8.91
N LYS A 269 17.27 18.86 -9.31
CA LYS A 269 16.36 18.20 -8.38
C LYS A 269 16.79 16.74 -8.23
N PRO A 270 17.26 16.31 -7.05
CA PRO A 270 17.50 14.89 -6.82
C PRO A 270 16.18 14.12 -6.97
N GLY A 271 16.27 12.90 -7.49
CA GLY A 271 15.13 12.00 -7.52
C GLY A 271 15.34 10.74 -8.32
N TYR A 272 14.30 9.92 -8.35
CA TYR A 272 14.35 8.56 -8.88
C TYR A 272 13.99 8.45 -10.35
N ALA A 273 13.52 9.53 -11.01
CA ALA A 273 12.98 9.43 -12.36
C ALA A 273 14.00 8.91 -13.37
N GLY A 274 15.26 9.35 -13.30
CA GLY A 274 16.32 8.85 -14.17
C GLY A 274 16.54 7.34 -14.00
N GLY A 275 16.70 6.88 -12.76
CA GLY A 275 16.86 5.46 -12.44
C GLY A 275 15.64 4.63 -12.86
N ASN A 276 14.43 5.15 -12.63
CA ASN A 276 13.18 4.50 -13.01
C ASN A 276 13.07 4.30 -14.52
N ILE A 277 13.40 5.33 -15.31
CA ILE A 277 13.36 5.22 -16.78
C ILE A 277 14.44 4.25 -17.29
N ILE A 278 15.65 4.27 -16.71
CA ILE A 278 16.69 3.29 -17.04
C ILE A 278 16.20 1.87 -16.79
N ASN A 279 15.60 1.61 -15.64
CA ASN A 279 15.08 0.30 -15.28
C ASN A 279 13.96 -0.14 -16.23
N LEU A 280 13.05 0.76 -16.60
CA LEU A 280 12.02 0.48 -17.60
C LEU A 280 12.62 0.13 -18.97
N LEU A 281 13.58 0.92 -19.47
CA LEU A 281 14.25 0.66 -20.75
C LEU A 281 15.05 -0.65 -20.74
N TYR A 282 15.71 -0.97 -19.63
CA TYR A 282 16.42 -2.24 -19.44
C TYR A 282 15.46 -3.43 -19.55
N HIS A 283 14.32 -3.37 -18.87
CA HIS A 283 13.32 -4.44 -18.91
C HIS A 283 12.50 -4.49 -20.21
N LEU A 284 12.53 -3.43 -21.04
CA LEU A 284 12.08 -3.42 -22.43
C LEU A 284 13.11 -4.04 -23.41
N GLN A 285 14.27 -4.50 -22.91
CA GLN A 285 15.38 -5.04 -23.72
C GLN A 285 15.98 -4.02 -24.70
N VAL A 286 15.92 -2.73 -24.37
CA VAL A 286 16.54 -1.66 -25.17
C VAL A 286 18.05 -1.64 -24.93
N ASN A 287 18.84 -1.50 -26.00
CA ASN A 287 20.27 -1.29 -25.88
C ASN A 287 20.56 0.11 -25.32
N LEU A 288 21.04 0.18 -24.08
CA LEU A 288 21.31 1.44 -23.38
C LEU A 288 22.65 2.10 -23.79
N LYS A 289 23.46 1.48 -24.67
CA LYS A 289 24.73 2.06 -25.11
C LYS A 289 24.49 3.38 -25.85
N GLY A 290 25.02 4.48 -25.31
CA GLY A 290 24.93 5.81 -25.90
C GLY A 290 23.82 6.71 -25.34
N ILE A 291 22.97 6.20 -24.45
CA ILE A 291 22.03 7.05 -23.72
C ILE A 291 22.76 7.66 -22.52
N ILE A 292 23.14 8.94 -22.62
CA ILE A 292 23.82 9.68 -21.56
C ILE A 292 22.81 10.06 -20.48
N PHE A 293 22.75 9.31 -19.37
CA PHE A 293 21.98 9.73 -18.21
C PHE A 293 22.88 10.61 -17.34
N LEU A 294 22.49 11.85 -17.10
CA LEU A 294 23.02 12.63 -15.98
C LEU A 294 22.26 12.12 -14.75
N ILE A 295 22.95 11.35 -13.91
CA ILE A 295 22.48 10.93 -12.58
C ILE A 295 22.91 12.00 -11.61
#